data_AF-A0A960V9J3-F1
#
_entry.id   AF-A0A960V9J3-F1
#
_cell.length_a   1.000
_cell.length_b   1.000
_cell.length_c   1.000
_cell.angle_alpha   90.00
_cell.angle_beta   90.00
_cell.angle_gamma   90.00
#
_symmetry.space_group_name_H-M   'P 1'
#
loop_
_entity.id
_entity.type
_entity.pdbx_description
1 polymer ?
#
loop_
_entity_poly.entity_id
_entity_poly.type
_entity_poly.pdbx_seq_one_letter_code
_entity_poly.pdbx_strand_id
1 'polypeptide(L)'
;MDFKHSESQSSYNNSESSRKEYVVREIELFNSFIRDADVKRSKFKEMGHSPFAFYRATAHLFYRDIFHSVIPIPPEWKSTPKISTWIQGDLHLKNFGFFDNDKGEIKFDINDFDESYIAPFYWDIIRFTIGIFLIRKLVEDFNLSNSESEDIIDEFIDEYKEMLKEI
;
A
#
# COMPACT_ATOMS: atom_id res chain seq x y z
N MET A 1 -9.96 13.71 5.90
CA MET A 1 -11.07 13.70 4.92
C MET A 1 -12.27 13.04 5.57
N ASP A 2 -13.37 13.77 5.69
CA ASP A 2 -14.64 13.21 6.18
C ASP A 2 -15.19 12.22 5.14
N PHE A 3 -15.11 10.93 5.44
CA PHE A 3 -15.90 9.91 4.74
C PHE A 3 -17.36 10.07 5.14
N LYS A 4 -18.03 11.09 4.59
CA LYS A 4 -19.48 11.23 4.69
C LYS A 4 -20.13 10.02 4.04
N HIS A 5 -21.00 9.38 4.81
CA HIS A 5 -21.83 8.25 4.42
C HIS A 5 -22.52 8.51 3.08
N SER A 6 -22.13 7.76 2.05
CA SER A 6 -23.03 7.37 0.99
C SER A 6 -23.18 5.85 1.07
N GLU A 7 -24.25 5.40 1.70
CA GLU A 7 -24.72 4.04 1.56
C GLU A 7 -25.12 3.82 0.10
N SER A 8 -24.22 3.22 -0.67
CA SER A 8 -24.61 2.38 -1.79
C SER A 8 -23.94 1.03 -1.56
N GLN A 9 -24.68 0.11 -0.92
CA GLN A 9 -24.36 -1.31 -0.94
C GLN A 9 -24.47 -1.81 -2.39
N SER A 10 -23.42 -1.58 -3.17
CA SER A 10 -23.21 -2.31 -4.41
C SER A 10 -22.71 -3.69 -4.00
N SER A 11 -23.55 -4.71 -4.17
CA SER A 11 -23.14 -6.10 -4.08
C SER A 11 -21.88 -6.31 -4.91
N TYR A 12 -20.80 -6.73 -4.26
CA TYR A 12 -19.57 -7.15 -4.93
C TYR A 12 -19.88 -8.44 -5.70
N ASN A 13 -20.38 -8.31 -6.93
CA ASN A 13 -20.50 -9.44 -7.85
C ASN A 13 -19.08 -9.85 -8.25
N ASN A 14 -18.77 -11.14 -8.05
CA ASN A 14 -17.42 -11.70 -8.07
C ASN A 14 -17.02 -12.24 -9.45
N SER A 15 -17.35 -11.50 -10.53
CA SER A 15 -16.87 -11.85 -11.88
C SER A 15 -15.61 -11.07 -12.20
N GLU A 16 -14.69 -11.67 -12.97
CA GLU A 16 -13.45 -10.99 -13.36
C GLU A 16 -13.73 -9.70 -14.17
N SER A 17 -14.82 -9.69 -14.95
CA SER A 17 -15.31 -8.51 -15.68
C SER A 17 -15.76 -7.40 -14.73
N SER A 18 -16.53 -7.72 -13.68
CA SER A 18 -17.01 -6.71 -12.73
C SER A 18 -15.88 -6.11 -11.89
N ARG A 19 -14.86 -6.90 -11.54
CA ARG A 19 -13.68 -6.38 -10.82
C ARG A 19 -12.88 -5.42 -11.68
N LYS A 20 -12.62 -5.77 -12.94
CA LYS A 20 -11.88 -4.91 -13.87
C LYS A 20 -12.59 -3.56 -14.06
N GLU A 21 -13.89 -3.59 -14.29
CA GLU A 21 -14.72 -2.38 -14.43
C GLU A 21 -14.68 -1.50 -13.18
N TYR A 22 -14.76 -2.12 -11.98
CA TYR A 22 -14.58 -1.42 -10.72
C TYR A 22 -13.21 -0.72 -10.66
N VAL A 23 -12.12 -1.44 -10.92
CA VAL A 23 -10.76 -0.90 -10.79
C VAL A 23 -10.54 0.28 -11.73
N VAL A 24 -10.97 0.15 -13.00
CA VAL A 24 -10.88 1.23 -13.99
C VAL A 24 -11.64 2.46 -13.50
N ARG A 25 -12.90 2.28 -13.08
CA ARG A 25 -13.73 3.38 -12.58
C ARG A 25 -13.09 4.08 -11.38
N GLU A 26 -12.60 3.33 -10.40
CA GLU A 26 -12.00 3.94 -9.21
C GLU A 26 -10.70 4.69 -9.52
N ILE A 27 -9.86 4.18 -10.43
CA ILE A 27 -8.65 4.89 -10.88
C ILE A 27 -9.02 6.19 -11.61
N GLU A 28 -10.03 6.16 -12.47
CA GLU A 28 -10.51 7.35 -13.16
C GLU A 28 -11.07 8.40 -12.18
N LEU A 29 -11.88 7.96 -11.21
CA LEU A 29 -12.45 8.82 -10.18
C LEU A 29 -11.36 9.45 -9.30
N PHE A 30 -10.41 8.64 -8.81
CA PHE A 30 -9.31 9.11 -7.96
C PHE A 30 -8.45 10.15 -8.68
N ASN A 31 -8.26 9.99 -10.00
CA ASN A 31 -7.47 10.92 -10.83
C ASN A 31 -8.31 11.96 -11.58
N SER A 32 -9.57 12.16 -11.19
CA SER A 32 -10.48 13.12 -11.83
C SER A 32 -10.02 14.58 -11.70
N PHE A 33 -9.22 14.89 -10.68
CA PHE A 33 -8.64 16.22 -10.46
C PHE A 33 -7.61 16.62 -11.53
N ILE A 34 -7.02 15.65 -12.25
CA ILE A 34 -6.08 15.92 -13.34
C ILE A 34 -6.90 16.30 -14.59
N ARG A 35 -6.88 17.59 -14.94
CA ARG A 35 -7.65 18.13 -16.07
C ARG A 35 -6.93 18.02 -17.40
N ASP A 36 -5.60 18.10 -17.37
CA ASP A 36 -4.76 17.97 -18.56
C ASP A 36 -4.73 16.51 -19.04
N ALA A 37 -5.11 16.29 -20.29
CA ALA A 37 -5.25 14.95 -20.87
C ALA A 37 -3.89 14.27 -21.10
N ASP A 38 -2.84 15.02 -21.42
CA ASP A 38 -1.51 14.48 -21.66
C ASP A 38 -0.83 14.11 -20.35
N VAL A 39 -0.99 14.94 -19.30
CA VAL A 39 -0.56 14.60 -17.94
C VAL A 39 -1.27 13.35 -17.43
N LYS A 40 -2.59 13.25 -17.62
CA LYS A 40 -3.36 12.07 -17.21
C LYS A 40 -2.91 10.82 -17.97
N ARG A 41 -2.71 10.92 -19.29
CA ARG A 41 -2.21 9.82 -20.12
C ARG A 41 -0.82 9.37 -19.69
N SER A 42 0.09 10.30 -19.45
CA SER A 42 1.45 10.00 -18.96
C SER A 42 1.39 9.31 -17.60
N LYS A 43 0.61 9.83 -16.65
CA LYS A 43 0.43 9.18 -15.34
C LYS A 43 -0.10 7.75 -15.46
N PHE A 44 -1.10 7.51 -16.29
CA PHE A 44 -1.66 6.16 -16.47
C PHE A 44 -0.69 5.21 -17.17
N LYS A 45 0.16 5.72 -18.08
CA LYS A 45 1.23 4.94 -18.69
C LYS A 45 2.26 4.50 -17.64
N GLU A 46 2.70 5.42 -16.77
CA GLU A 46 3.64 5.09 -15.69
C GLU A 46 3.03 4.11 -14.68
N MET A 47 1.76 4.30 -14.31
CA MET A 47 1.02 3.38 -13.45
C MET A 47 0.95 1.96 -14.03
N GLY A 48 0.84 1.83 -15.35
CA GLY A 48 0.78 0.55 -16.05
C GLY A 48 2.13 -0.12 -16.32
N HIS A 49 3.26 0.49 -15.90
CA HIS A 49 4.60 0.01 -16.26
C HIS A 49 4.97 -1.33 -15.60
N SER A 50 4.51 -1.58 -14.37
CA SER A 50 4.73 -2.84 -13.65
C SER A 50 3.68 -3.06 -12.56
N PRO A 51 3.49 -4.30 -12.06
CA PRO A 51 2.60 -4.56 -10.92
C PRO A 51 2.95 -3.71 -9.69
N PHE A 52 4.24 -3.48 -9.42
CA PHE A 52 4.69 -2.61 -8.34
C PHE A 52 4.33 -1.14 -8.58
N ALA A 53 4.51 -0.63 -9.81
CA ALA A 53 4.14 0.74 -10.17
C ALA A 53 2.62 0.97 -10.04
N PHE A 54 1.82 0.00 -10.47
CA PHE A 54 0.38 -0.01 -10.30
C PHE A 54 0.01 0.02 -8.80
N TYR A 55 0.63 -0.84 -8.00
CA TYR A 55 0.34 -0.99 -6.58
C TYR A 55 0.58 0.29 -5.76
N ARG A 56 1.71 0.97 -5.99
CA ARG A 56 1.99 2.25 -5.31
C ARG A 56 1.05 3.36 -5.76
N ALA A 57 0.79 3.47 -7.07
CA ALA A 57 -0.06 4.54 -7.60
C ALA A 57 -1.56 4.35 -7.30
N THR A 58 -1.94 3.24 -6.65
CA THR A 58 -3.33 2.88 -6.35
C THR A 58 -3.56 2.51 -4.88
N ALA A 59 -2.86 3.14 -3.93
CA ALA A 59 -3.05 2.92 -2.49
C ALA A 59 -4.52 2.93 -2.03
N HIS A 60 -5.33 3.84 -2.58
CA HIS A 60 -6.77 3.91 -2.34
C HIS A 60 -7.53 2.61 -2.66
N LEU A 61 -7.12 1.83 -3.67
CA LEU A 61 -7.73 0.54 -4.00
C LEU A 61 -7.40 -0.52 -2.94
N PHE A 62 -6.17 -0.54 -2.44
CA PHE A 62 -5.75 -1.45 -1.38
C PHE A 62 -6.62 -1.28 -0.14
N TYR A 63 -6.84 -0.05 0.32
CA TYR A 63 -7.67 0.19 1.51
C TYR A 63 -9.15 -0.11 1.27
N ARG A 64 -9.66 0.11 0.06
CA ARG A 64 -11.01 -0.33 -0.32
C ARG A 64 -11.11 -1.85 -0.26
N ASP A 65 -10.11 -2.56 -0.77
CA ASP A 65 -10.07 -4.02 -0.74
C ASP A 65 -9.96 -4.57 0.70
N ILE A 66 -9.22 -3.90 1.58
CA ILE A 66 -9.21 -4.20 3.03
C ILE A 66 -10.61 -3.98 3.64
N PHE A 67 -11.23 -2.82 3.37
CA PHE A 67 -12.53 -2.46 3.92
C PHE A 67 -13.66 -3.40 3.46
N HIS A 68 -13.66 -3.78 2.19
CA HIS A 68 -14.62 -4.72 1.61
C HIS A 68 -14.24 -6.19 1.83
N SER A 69 -13.20 -6.47 2.63
CA SER A 69 -12.72 -7.82 2.93
C SER A 69 -12.38 -8.66 1.69
N VAL A 70 -11.95 -7.99 0.62
CA VAL A 70 -11.35 -8.63 -0.56
C VAL A 70 -9.96 -9.16 -0.20
N ILE A 71 -9.19 -8.37 0.56
CA ILE A 71 -7.96 -8.84 1.22
C ILE A 71 -8.38 -9.45 2.56
N PRO A 72 -8.17 -10.76 2.77
CA PRO A 72 -8.55 -11.42 4.00
C PRO A 72 -7.66 -10.94 5.14
N ILE A 73 -8.29 -10.53 6.23
CA ILE A 73 -7.62 -10.20 7.49
C ILE A 73 -8.10 -11.20 8.54
N PRO A 74 -7.19 -11.88 9.25
CA PRO A 74 -7.57 -12.83 10.29
C PRO A 74 -8.57 -12.21 11.29
N PRO A 75 -9.70 -12.88 11.60
CA PRO A 75 -10.71 -12.34 12.52
C PRO A 75 -10.15 -11.91 13.88
N GLU A 76 -9.14 -12.63 14.38
CA GLU A 76 -8.40 -12.34 15.60
C GLU A 76 -7.70 -10.97 15.59
N TRP A 77 -7.24 -10.50 14.44
CA TRP A 77 -6.60 -9.18 14.31
C TRP A 77 -7.65 -8.07 14.39
N LYS A 78 -8.88 -8.35 13.92
CA LYS A 78 -10.00 -7.41 13.99
C LYS A 78 -10.60 -7.33 15.41
N SER A 79 -10.44 -8.37 16.23
CA SER A 79 -11.00 -8.48 17.58
C SER A 79 -10.03 -8.09 18.71
N THR A 80 -8.73 -7.99 18.42
CA THR A 80 -7.71 -7.42 19.31
C THR A 80 -8.12 -5.97 19.69
N PRO A 81 -7.85 -5.48 20.93
CA PRO A 81 -8.14 -4.09 21.28
C PRO A 81 -7.65 -3.17 20.17
N LYS A 82 -8.47 -2.19 19.77
CA LYS A 82 -8.20 -1.32 18.62
C LYS A 82 -6.94 -0.48 18.89
N ILE A 83 -5.77 -1.05 18.66
CA ILE A 83 -4.50 -0.34 18.61
C ILE A 83 -4.52 0.36 17.25
N SER A 84 -5.03 1.58 17.26
CA SER A 84 -4.96 2.47 16.11
C SER A 84 -3.85 3.47 16.36
N THR A 85 -2.95 3.59 15.40
CA THR A 85 -1.82 4.51 15.42
C THR A 85 -1.73 5.23 14.08
N TRP A 86 -0.88 6.24 13.99
CA TRP A 86 -0.52 6.81 12.70
C TRP A 86 0.19 5.78 11.86
N ILE A 87 -0.38 5.48 10.70
CA ILE A 87 0.24 4.69 9.64
C ILE A 87 0.69 5.63 8.51
N GLN A 88 1.72 5.26 7.76
CA GLN A 88 2.21 6.06 6.64
C GLN A 88 1.24 6.01 5.45
N GLY A 89 0.52 4.89 5.23
CA GLY A 89 -0.63 4.88 4.32
C GLY A 89 -0.30 4.61 2.83
N ASP A 90 0.95 4.69 2.40
CA ASP A 90 1.42 4.19 1.10
C ASP A 90 2.72 3.37 1.24
N LEU A 91 2.82 2.56 2.30
CA LEU A 91 4.12 2.04 2.71
C LEU A 91 4.65 1.03 1.70
N HIS A 92 5.77 1.38 1.06
CA HIS A 92 6.44 0.54 0.08
C HIS A 92 7.94 0.87 0.03
N LEU A 93 8.77 -0.02 -0.52
CA LEU A 93 10.23 0.13 -0.53
C LEU A 93 10.75 1.46 -1.12
N LYS A 94 10.06 2.06 -2.09
CA LYS A 94 10.46 3.37 -2.65
C LYS A 94 10.18 4.58 -1.73
N ASN A 95 9.51 4.38 -0.60
CA ASN A 95 9.33 5.43 0.43
C ASN A 95 10.42 5.36 1.50
N PHE A 96 11.37 4.44 1.38
CA PHE A 96 12.57 4.42 2.23
C PHE A 96 13.71 5.12 1.51
N GLY A 97 14.50 5.88 2.26
CA GLY A 97 15.63 6.62 1.72
C GLY A 97 16.61 7.07 2.79
N PHE A 98 17.69 7.68 2.34
CA PHE A 98 18.67 8.33 3.20
C PHE A 98 18.42 9.84 3.22
N PHE A 99 18.32 10.42 4.41
CA PHE A 99 18.04 11.83 4.63
C PHE A 99 19.02 12.42 5.63
N ASP A 100 19.42 13.67 5.41
CA ASP A 100 20.18 14.43 6.39
C ASP A 100 19.24 14.94 7.49
N ASN A 101 19.60 14.74 8.75
CA ASN A 101 18.92 15.44 9.84
C ASN A 101 19.47 16.86 10.03
N ASP A 102 18.86 17.60 10.94
CA ASP A 102 19.25 18.97 11.33
C ASP A 102 20.68 19.08 11.90
N LYS A 103 21.30 17.94 12.21
CA LYS A 103 22.69 17.81 12.70
C LYS A 103 23.67 17.35 11.62
N GLY A 104 23.22 17.16 10.37
CA GLY A 104 24.04 16.69 9.26
C GLY A 104 24.39 15.20 9.34
N GLU A 105 23.62 14.42 10.11
CA GLU A 105 23.76 12.96 10.15
C GLU A 105 22.84 12.33 9.10
N ILE A 106 23.38 11.36 8.35
CA ILE A 106 22.60 10.56 7.42
C ILE A 106 21.76 9.56 8.23
N LYS A 107 20.44 9.63 8.09
CA LYS A 107 19.47 8.67 8.64
C LYS A 107 18.80 7.91 7.51
N PHE A 108 18.61 6.61 7.71
CA PHE A 108 17.70 5.81 6.90
C PHE A 108 16.31 5.93 7.51
N ASP A 109 15.35 6.44 6.75
CA ASP A 109 13.99 6.70 7.26
C ASP A 109 12.93 6.53 6.16
N ILE A 110 11.67 6.57 6.59
CA ILE A 110 10.49 6.60 5.74
C ILE A 110 10.17 8.06 5.40
N ASN A 111 9.76 8.31 4.16
CA ASN A 111 9.27 9.60 3.71
C ASN A 111 7.82 9.55 3.21
N ASP A 112 7.34 10.71 2.76
CA ASP A 112 6.08 10.87 2.02
C ASP A 112 4.83 10.48 2.85
N PHE A 113 4.39 11.34 3.77
CA PHE A 113 3.29 11.08 4.70
C PHE A 113 1.95 11.68 4.24
N ASP A 114 1.79 12.02 2.96
CA ASP A 114 0.57 12.66 2.43
C ASP A 114 -0.65 11.69 2.48
N GLU A 115 -0.39 10.38 2.43
CA GLU A 115 -1.39 9.32 2.61
C GLU A 115 -1.56 8.86 4.07
N SER A 116 -0.93 9.51 5.05
CA SER A 116 -0.97 9.06 6.45
C SER A 116 -2.33 9.26 7.13
N TYR A 117 -2.72 8.30 7.97
CA TYR A 117 -3.93 8.38 8.78
C TYR A 117 -3.92 7.43 9.98
N ILE A 118 -4.91 7.56 10.87
CA ILE A 118 -5.02 6.71 12.06
C ILE A 118 -5.75 5.42 11.70
N ALA A 119 -5.05 4.29 11.81
CA ALA A 119 -5.55 2.97 11.48
C ALA A 119 -4.84 1.86 12.28
N PRO A 120 -5.28 0.60 12.19
CA PRO A 120 -4.51 -0.51 12.73
C PRO A 120 -3.14 -0.62 12.05
N PHE A 121 -2.08 -0.68 12.86
CA PHE A 121 -0.68 -0.68 12.37
C PHE A 121 -0.39 -1.79 11.34
N TYR A 122 -1.05 -2.94 11.49
CA TYR A 122 -0.84 -4.09 10.61
C TYR A 122 -1.25 -3.84 9.16
N TRP A 123 -1.99 -2.76 8.86
CA TRP A 123 -2.29 -2.37 7.48
C TRP A 123 -1.03 -1.98 6.71
N ASP A 124 -0.11 -1.25 7.34
CA ASP A 124 1.17 -0.90 6.74
C ASP A 124 2.09 -2.12 6.62
N ILE A 125 2.06 -3.05 7.59
CA ILE A 125 2.81 -4.31 7.51
C ILE A 125 2.36 -5.13 6.29
N ILE A 126 1.04 -5.31 6.12
CA ILE A 126 0.49 -6.03 4.96
C ILE A 126 0.85 -5.30 3.67
N ARG A 127 0.74 -3.96 3.66
CA ARG A 127 1.06 -3.16 2.48
C ARG A 127 2.52 -3.33 2.06
N PHE A 128 3.43 -3.22 3.03
CA PHE A 128 4.86 -3.29 2.80
C PHE A 128 5.31 -4.68 2.32
N THR A 129 4.80 -5.75 2.94
CA THR A 129 5.12 -7.13 2.54
C THR A 129 4.67 -7.45 1.11
N ILE A 130 3.49 -6.97 0.70
CA ILE A 130 3.05 -7.03 -0.71
C ILE A 130 4.01 -6.22 -1.60
N GLY A 131 4.46 -5.05 -1.16
CA GLY A 131 5.43 -4.22 -1.87
C GLY A 131 6.76 -4.94 -2.12
N ILE A 132 7.33 -5.60 -1.09
CA ILE A 132 8.54 -6.44 -1.20
C ILE A 132 8.31 -7.54 -2.25
N PHE A 133 7.19 -8.25 -2.15
CA PHE A 133 6.89 -9.32 -3.09
C PHE A 133 6.79 -8.79 -4.53
N LEU A 134 6.10 -7.67 -4.76
CA LEU A 134 5.90 -7.12 -6.11
C LEU A 134 7.18 -6.54 -6.72
N ILE A 135 8.08 -5.95 -5.92
CA ILE A 135 9.30 -5.33 -6.45
C ILE A 135 10.32 -6.36 -6.94
N ARG A 136 10.24 -7.61 -6.47
CA ARG A 136 11.22 -8.68 -6.79
C ARG A 136 11.44 -8.94 -8.27
N LYS A 137 10.50 -8.54 -9.13
CA LYS A 137 10.59 -8.72 -10.60
C LYS A 137 10.97 -7.44 -11.35
N LEU A 138 11.10 -6.32 -10.64
CA LEU A 138 11.30 -5.00 -11.25
C LEU A 138 12.77 -4.58 -11.28
N VAL A 139 13.60 -5.08 -10.36
CA VAL A 139 15.02 -4.71 -10.26
C VAL A 139 15.85 -5.82 -10.90
N GLU A 140 16.62 -5.48 -11.94
CA GLU A 140 17.35 -6.44 -12.78
C GLU A 140 18.30 -7.35 -11.97
N ASP A 141 18.96 -6.81 -10.94
CA ASP A 141 19.87 -7.54 -10.04
C ASP A 141 19.18 -8.13 -8.80
N PHE A 142 17.87 -7.94 -8.65
CA PHE A 142 17.09 -8.34 -7.47
C PHE A 142 15.96 -9.30 -7.86
N ASN A 143 16.24 -10.22 -8.79
CA ASN A 143 15.29 -11.22 -9.27
C ASN A 143 15.14 -12.37 -8.27
N LEU A 144 14.57 -12.05 -7.10
CA LEU A 144 14.36 -13.00 -6.02
C LEU A 144 13.31 -14.04 -6.42
N SER A 145 13.57 -15.29 -6.06
CA SER A 145 12.57 -16.34 -6.04
C SER A 145 11.44 -16.01 -5.05
N ASN A 146 10.35 -16.77 -5.12
CA ASN A 146 9.28 -16.63 -4.13
C ASN A 146 9.79 -16.95 -2.72
N SER A 147 10.61 -17.99 -2.56
CA SER A 147 11.20 -18.39 -1.27
C SER A 147 12.06 -17.28 -0.69
N GLU A 148 12.97 -16.70 -1.47
CA GLU A 148 13.82 -15.61 -0.99
C GLU A 148 12.99 -14.37 -0.62
N SER A 149 11.88 -14.12 -1.32
CA SER A 149 10.97 -13.02 -0.96
C SER A 149 10.22 -13.31 0.34
N GLU A 150 9.83 -14.56 0.56
CA GLU A 150 9.20 -15.02 1.81
C GLU A 150 10.19 -14.90 2.96
N ASP A 151 11.44 -15.34 2.79
CA ASP A 151 12.50 -15.23 3.81
C ASP A 151 12.74 -13.76 4.23
N ILE A 152 12.78 -12.83 3.27
CA ILE A 152 12.92 -11.39 3.57
C ILE A 152 11.69 -10.83 4.29
N ILE A 153 10.49 -11.29 3.91
CA ILE A 153 9.25 -10.85 4.56
C ILE A 153 9.19 -11.37 6.00
N ASP A 154 9.59 -12.61 6.23
CA ASP A 154 9.63 -13.22 7.57
C ASP A 154 10.64 -12.49 8.46
N GLU A 155 11.85 -12.23 7.95
CA GLU A 155 12.87 -11.45 8.66
C GLU A 155 12.36 -10.04 9.02
N PHE A 156 11.70 -9.36 8.07
CA PHE A 156 11.09 -8.05 8.34
C PHE A 156 10.04 -8.12 9.44
N ILE A 157 9.16 -9.12 9.42
CA ILE A 157 8.09 -9.27 10.42
C ILE A 157 8.70 -9.59 11.80
N ASP A 158 9.71 -10.45 11.86
CA ASP A 158 10.38 -10.80 13.11
C ASP A 158 11.12 -9.61 13.70
N GLU A 159 11.87 -8.86 12.92
CA GLU A 159 12.52 -7.63 13.40
C GLU A 159 11.50 -6.57 13.82
N TYR A 160 10.40 -6.41 13.08
CA TYR A 160 9.32 -5.52 13.50
C TYR A 160 8.75 -5.91 14.87
N LYS A 161 8.58 -7.22 15.11
CA LYS A 161 8.11 -7.74 16.41
C LYS A 161 9.12 -7.54 17.53
N GLU A 162 10.41 -7.72 17.26
CA GLU A 162 11.46 -7.49 18.28
C GLU A 162 11.54 -6.00 18.64
N MET A 163 11.54 -5.10 17.65
CA MET A 163 11.54 -3.65 17.88
C MET A 163 10.32 -3.17 18.68
N LEU A 164 9.15 -3.79 18.48
CA LEU A 164 7.96 -3.47 19.28
C LEU A 164 8.13 -3.80 20.78
N LYS A 165 9.03 -4.72 21.16
CA LYS A 165 9.30 -5.03 22.58
C LYS A 165 10.15 -3.96 23.27
N GLU A 166 10.83 -3.11 22.49
CA GLU A 166 11.70 -2.05 23.00
C GLU A 166 10.94 -0.75 23.31
N ILE A 167 9.65 -0.69 22.99
CA ILE A 167 8.75 0.46 23.19
C ILE A 167 7.83 0.23 24.39
#